data_AF-A0A6N9Q9U6-F1
#
_entry.id   AF-A0A6N9Q9U6-F1
#
_cell.length_a   1.000
_cell.length_b   1.000
_cell.length_c   1.000
_cell.angle_alpha   90.00
_cell.angle_beta   90.00
_cell.angle_gamma   90.00
#
_symmetry.space_group_name_H-M   'P 1'
#
loop_
_entity.id
_entity.type
_entity.pdbx_description
1 polymer ?
#
loop_
_entity_poly.entity_id
_entity_poly.type
_entity_poly.pdbx_seq_one_letter_code
_entity_poly.pdbx_strand_id
1 'polypeptide(L)'
;MIPDIKLNNISMLNLGWLRESINFPAPQSQSNTIVVPGRNSPIRYTEAFGRVSYQPRSFDITLSMLGTREKFNQMSEQIVNRFAGRLVDVILSEKPALYYVGTLEITPGYDPLAHKGQLTISSSDADAYRYHTEETVAAVTGGGNVILLNDFMPAVPTVTVTEETTLKWQVGTDRFIKTVSAGTWTFPELELVQGENEIEITTAGTVTFRYREGRL
;
A
#
# COMPACT_ATOMS: atom_id res chain seq x y z
N MET A 1 -14.97 -6.19 -20.62
CA MET A 1 -14.90 -6.65 -19.22
C MET A 1 -15.56 -5.58 -18.37
N ILE A 2 -16.57 -5.92 -17.56
CA ILE A 2 -17.18 -4.95 -16.66
C ILE A 2 -16.19 -4.73 -15.51
N PRO A 3 -15.73 -3.50 -15.27
CA PRO A 3 -14.72 -3.27 -14.26
C PRO A 3 -15.35 -3.35 -12.87
N ASP A 4 -14.66 -4.04 -11.97
CA ASP A 4 -15.11 -4.35 -10.60
C ASP A 4 -14.15 -3.74 -9.56
N ILE A 5 -14.65 -3.55 -8.35
CA ILE A 5 -13.90 -3.12 -7.18
C ILE A 5 -14.15 -4.15 -6.10
N LYS A 6 -13.07 -4.61 -5.47
CA LYS A 6 -13.18 -5.49 -4.30
C LYS A 6 -12.85 -4.71 -3.04
N LEU A 7 -13.73 -4.82 -2.04
CA LEU A 7 -13.51 -4.30 -0.69
C LEU A 7 -13.22 -5.49 0.23
N ASN A 8 -12.03 -5.57 0.83
CA ASN A 8 -11.57 -6.74 1.59
C ASN A 8 -11.82 -8.07 0.85
N ASN A 9 -11.41 -8.13 -0.44
CA ASN A 9 -11.64 -9.25 -1.37
C ASN A 9 -13.09 -9.53 -1.77
N ILE A 10 -14.06 -8.69 -1.38
CA ILE A 10 -15.47 -8.86 -1.72
C ILE A 10 -15.81 -8.03 -2.94
N SER A 11 -16.19 -8.72 -4.02
CA SER A 11 -16.60 -8.10 -5.28
C SER A 11 -17.88 -7.30 -5.12
N MET A 12 -17.80 -6.00 -5.40
CA MET A 12 -18.96 -5.11 -5.40
C MET A 12 -19.88 -5.41 -6.59
N LEU A 13 -19.32 -5.82 -7.73
CA LEU A 13 -20.08 -6.27 -8.90
C LEU A 13 -20.95 -7.49 -8.58
N ASN A 14 -20.43 -8.48 -7.85
CA ASN A 14 -21.21 -9.65 -7.43
C ASN A 14 -22.33 -9.29 -6.45
N LEU A 15 -22.16 -8.20 -5.69
CA LEU A 15 -23.21 -7.62 -4.85
C LEU A 15 -24.18 -6.73 -5.64
N GLY A 16 -24.07 -6.66 -6.97
CA GLY A 16 -24.96 -5.88 -7.83
C GLY A 16 -24.63 -4.39 -7.92
N TRP A 17 -23.46 -3.97 -7.46
CA TRP A 17 -22.97 -2.60 -7.62
C TRP A 17 -22.11 -2.47 -8.87
N LEU A 18 -22.51 -1.55 -9.75
CA LEU A 18 -21.80 -1.22 -10.98
C LEU A 18 -20.87 -0.04 -10.74
N ARG A 19 -19.61 -0.16 -11.15
CA ARG A 19 -18.64 0.93 -11.07
C ARG A 19 -18.94 2.00 -12.11
N GLU A 20 -19.17 3.24 -11.67
CA GLU A 20 -19.39 4.38 -12.57
C GLU A 20 -18.08 5.13 -12.82
N SER A 21 -17.42 5.51 -11.73
CA SER A 21 -16.19 6.29 -11.77
C SER A 21 -15.32 5.92 -10.59
N ILE A 22 -14.01 6.09 -10.79
CA ILE A 22 -13.00 6.01 -9.75
C ILE A 22 -12.03 7.15 -9.93
N ASN A 23 -11.59 7.71 -8.82
CA ASN A 23 -10.58 8.75 -8.78
C ASN A 23 -9.55 8.38 -7.71
N PHE A 24 -8.36 7.99 -8.16
CA PHE A 24 -7.21 7.67 -7.32
C PHE A 24 -6.06 8.62 -7.67
N PRO A 25 -6.11 9.89 -7.25
CA PRO A 25 -5.07 10.88 -7.54
C PRO A 25 -3.72 10.43 -6.98
N ALA A 26 -2.63 10.81 -7.64
CA ALA A 26 -1.28 10.58 -7.12
C ALA A 26 -1.12 11.26 -5.75
N PRO A 27 -0.43 10.62 -4.77
CA PRO A 27 -0.26 11.21 -3.46
C PRO A 27 0.58 12.49 -3.57
N GLN A 28 0.23 13.50 -2.77
CA GLN A 28 0.95 14.76 -2.75
C GLN A 28 2.30 14.60 -2.05
N SER A 29 3.38 15.07 -2.66
CA SER A 29 4.69 15.09 -2.00
C SER A 29 4.69 16.07 -0.83
N GLN A 30 5.23 15.63 0.31
CA GLN A 30 5.50 16.50 1.44
C GLN A 30 6.66 17.42 1.06
N SER A 31 6.32 18.69 0.80
CA SER A 31 7.28 19.70 0.37
C SER A 31 7.23 20.89 1.31
N ASN A 32 8.40 21.35 1.73
CA ASN A 32 8.55 22.64 2.39
C ASN A 32 9.53 23.48 1.57
N THR A 33 9.11 24.69 1.18
CA THR A 33 9.88 25.56 0.29
C THR A 33 10.05 26.93 0.93
N ILE A 34 11.30 27.38 1.09
CA ILE A 34 11.63 28.69 1.63
C ILE A 34 12.13 29.60 0.50
N VAL A 35 11.42 30.69 0.26
CA VAL A 35 11.84 31.75 -0.66
C VAL A 35 12.65 32.77 0.13
N VAL A 36 13.92 32.93 -0.23
CA VAL A 36 14.82 33.90 0.42
C VAL A 36 14.98 35.12 -0.50
N PRO A 37 14.67 36.34 -0.04
CA PRO A 37 14.92 37.56 -0.80
C PRO A 37 16.39 37.66 -1.23
N GLY A 38 16.63 37.97 -2.52
CA GLY A 38 17.98 38.03 -3.10
C GLY A 38 18.49 36.71 -3.69
N ARG A 39 17.74 35.60 -3.58
CA ARG A 39 18.02 34.36 -4.31
C ARG A 39 17.08 34.20 -5.51
N ASN A 40 17.65 33.71 -6.62
CA ASN A 40 16.88 33.40 -7.84
C ASN A 40 16.20 32.02 -7.78
N SER A 41 16.46 31.23 -6.74
CA SER A 41 15.88 29.89 -6.59
C SER A 41 15.54 29.62 -5.14
N PRO A 42 14.35 29.05 -4.87
CA PRO A 42 13.93 28.74 -3.52
C PRO A 42 14.71 27.55 -2.96
N ILE A 43 14.83 27.49 -1.64
CA ILE A 43 15.36 26.33 -0.93
C ILE A 43 14.22 25.33 -0.77
N ARG A 44 14.43 24.09 -1.22
CA ARG A 44 13.43 23.01 -1.17
C ARG A 44 13.87 21.97 -0.15
N TYR A 45 13.03 21.67 0.83
CA TYR A 45 13.20 20.62 1.84
C TYR A 45 12.37 19.38 1.52
N THR A 46 12.09 19.15 0.22
CA THR A 46 11.32 17.99 -0.27
C THR A 46 12.03 16.66 -0.06
N GLU A 47 13.36 16.69 -0.06
CA GLU A 47 14.21 15.51 0.09
C GLU A 47 14.91 15.59 1.44
N ALA A 48 14.31 15.00 2.47
CA ALA A 48 15.00 14.74 3.73
C ALA A 48 15.66 13.36 3.62
N PHE A 49 16.95 13.25 3.98
CA PHE A 49 17.71 12.00 3.89
C PHE A 49 17.69 11.35 2.49
N GLY A 50 17.64 12.16 1.43
CA GLY A 50 17.68 11.70 0.04
C GLY A 50 16.37 11.08 -0.47
N ARG A 51 15.25 11.27 0.22
CA ARG A 51 13.96 10.67 -0.14
C ARG A 51 12.80 11.65 -0.01
N VAL A 52 11.80 11.49 -0.87
CA VAL A 52 10.56 12.26 -0.84
C VAL A 52 9.52 11.50 -0.02
N SER A 53 8.98 12.16 0.99
CA SER A 53 7.83 11.65 1.75
C SER A 53 6.53 12.09 1.09
N TYR A 54 5.46 11.32 1.27
CA TYR A 54 4.16 11.57 0.65
C TYR A 54 3.10 11.73 1.73
N GLN A 55 2.14 12.62 1.48
CA GLN A 55 0.96 12.77 2.32
C GLN A 55 0.01 11.59 2.10
N PRO A 56 -0.84 11.24 3.09
CA PRO A 56 -1.99 10.39 2.85
C PRO A 56 -2.77 10.89 1.64
N ARG A 57 -3.23 9.95 0.82
CA ARG A 57 -4.00 10.28 -0.38
C ARG A 57 -5.48 10.23 -0.07
N SER A 58 -6.26 11.02 -0.79
CA SER A 58 -7.70 10.80 -0.86
C SER A 58 -8.05 10.02 -2.12
N PHE A 59 -9.12 9.25 -2.07
CA PHE A 59 -9.71 8.64 -3.26
C PHE A 59 -11.23 8.63 -3.18
N ASP A 60 -11.86 8.61 -4.35
CA ASP A 60 -13.30 8.56 -4.50
C ASP A 60 -13.72 7.46 -5.48
N ILE A 61 -14.78 6.76 -5.13
CA ILE A 61 -15.35 5.68 -5.92
C ILE A 61 -16.85 5.93 -5.98
N THR A 62 -17.41 5.98 -7.18
CA THR A 62 -18.87 6.06 -7.36
C THR A 62 -19.36 4.75 -7.94
N LEU A 63 -20.26 4.10 -7.20
CA LEU A 63 -20.97 2.91 -7.63
C LEU A 63 -22.45 3.25 -7.88
N SER A 64 -23.11 2.51 -8.75
CA SER A 64 -24.55 2.58 -8.92
C SER A 64 -25.18 1.20 -8.91
N MET A 65 -26.47 1.15 -8.61
CA MET A 65 -27.24 -0.08 -8.66
C MET A 65 -28.45 0.12 -9.56
N LEU A 66 -28.67 -0.85 -10.44
CA LEU A 66 -29.93 -0.99 -11.17
C LEU A 66 -30.90 -1.80 -10.30
N GLY A 67 -32.10 -1.28 -10.08
CA GLY A 67 -33.12 -1.98 -9.31
C GLY A 67 -34.19 -1.07 -8.70
N THR A 68 -35.00 -1.64 -7.81
CA THR A 68 -36.02 -0.90 -7.06
C THR A 68 -35.38 -0.10 -5.92
N ARG A 69 -36.08 0.95 -5.48
CA ARG A 69 -35.68 1.78 -4.33
C ARG A 69 -35.49 0.95 -3.06
N GLU A 70 -36.36 -0.02 -2.82
CA GLU A 70 -36.29 -0.92 -1.67
C GLU A 70 -35.01 -1.75 -1.67
N LYS A 71 -34.66 -2.34 -2.81
CA LYS A 71 -33.43 -3.12 -2.98
C LYS A 71 -32.20 -2.25 -2.78
N PHE A 72 -32.21 -1.03 -3.33
CA PHE A 72 -31.12 -0.08 -3.11
C PHE A 72 -30.91 0.23 -1.62
N ASN A 73 -31.99 0.52 -0.89
CA ASN A 73 -31.90 0.83 0.54
C ASN A 73 -31.30 -0.35 1.33
N GLN A 74 -31.83 -1.56 1.12
CA GLN A 74 -31.32 -2.78 1.78
C GLN A 74 -29.84 -3.02 1.50
N MET A 75 -29.44 -2.91 0.22
CA MET A 75 -28.05 -3.15 -0.17
C MET A 75 -27.12 -2.04 0.34
N SER A 76 -27.58 -0.78 0.33
CA SER A 76 -26.79 0.33 0.87
C SER A 76 -26.55 0.18 2.36
N GLU A 77 -27.55 -0.21 3.14
CA GLU A 77 -27.41 -0.48 4.58
C GLU A 77 -26.44 -1.63 4.85
N GLN A 78 -26.48 -2.70 4.05
CA GLN A 78 -25.53 -3.80 4.17
C GLN A 78 -24.08 -3.35 3.96
N ILE A 79 -23.83 -2.51 2.96
CA ILE A 79 -22.48 -2.00 2.67
C ILE A 79 -22.02 -1.02 3.75
N VAL A 80 -22.88 -0.07 4.13
CA VAL A 80 -22.59 0.93 5.18
C VAL A 80 -22.26 0.23 6.50
N ASN A 81 -23.12 -0.69 6.97
CA ASN A 81 -22.90 -1.41 8.23
C ASN A 81 -21.62 -2.25 8.24
N ARG A 82 -21.17 -2.70 7.05
CA ARG A 82 -20.00 -3.56 6.93
C ARG A 82 -18.69 -2.79 6.85
N PHE A 83 -18.68 -1.65 6.16
CA PHE A 83 -17.44 -0.99 5.74
C PHE A 83 -17.31 0.48 6.17
N ALA A 84 -18.41 1.16 6.50
CA ALA A 84 -18.33 2.57 6.89
C ALA A 84 -17.50 2.73 8.18
N GLY A 85 -16.56 3.67 8.17
CA GLY A 85 -15.64 3.96 9.27
C GLY A 85 -14.61 2.88 9.55
N ARG A 86 -14.41 1.91 8.65
CA ARG A 86 -13.42 0.83 8.82
C ARG A 86 -12.26 0.99 7.85
N LEU A 87 -11.09 0.55 8.29
CA LEU A 87 -9.92 0.37 7.44
C LEU A 87 -10.16 -0.81 6.50
N VAL A 88 -10.09 -0.56 5.18
CA VAL A 88 -10.46 -1.54 4.15
C VAL A 88 -9.44 -1.56 3.03
N ASP A 89 -9.15 -2.76 2.55
CA ASP A 89 -8.35 -3.00 1.36
C ASP A 89 -9.22 -2.85 0.10
N VAL A 90 -8.83 -1.95 -0.79
CA VAL A 90 -9.53 -1.69 -2.06
C VAL A 90 -8.69 -2.20 -3.22
N ILE A 91 -9.21 -3.20 -3.93
CA ILE A 91 -8.55 -3.80 -5.11
C ILE A 91 -9.34 -3.45 -6.37
N LEU A 92 -8.64 -2.95 -7.39
CA LEU A 92 -9.21 -2.69 -8.70
C LEU A 92 -9.08 -3.92 -9.59
N SER A 93 -10.16 -4.30 -10.27
CA SER A 93 -10.14 -5.44 -11.20
C SER A 93 -9.10 -5.30 -12.32
N GLU A 94 -8.77 -4.08 -12.72
CA GLU A 94 -7.78 -3.76 -13.75
C GLU A 94 -6.34 -3.96 -13.27
N LYS A 95 -6.11 -3.91 -11.96
CA LYS A 95 -4.80 -4.07 -11.32
C LYS A 95 -4.92 -4.97 -10.08
N PRO A 96 -5.23 -6.27 -10.26
CA PRO A 96 -5.51 -7.17 -9.14
C PRO A 96 -4.28 -7.46 -8.28
N ALA A 97 -3.07 -7.18 -8.76
CA ALA A 97 -1.84 -7.35 -8.01
C ALA A 97 -1.64 -6.27 -6.94
N LEU A 98 -2.33 -5.13 -7.01
CA LEU A 98 -2.16 -3.99 -6.11
C LEU A 98 -3.45 -3.65 -5.38
N TYR A 99 -3.31 -3.24 -4.12
CA TYR A 99 -4.44 -2.76 -3.31
C TYR A 99 -4.12 -1.44 -2.60
N TYR A 100 -5.16 -0.65 -2.37
CA TYR A 100 -5.13 0.56 -1.57
C TYR A 100 -5.66 0.26 -0.17
N VAL A 101 -5.19 1.00 0.83
CA VAL A 101 -5.67 0.91 2.21
C VAL A 101 -6.18 2.29 2.61
N GLY A 102 -7.36 2.35 3.20
CA GLY A 102 -7.90 3.60 3.74
C GLY A 102 -9.17 3.37 4.55
N THR A 103 -9.53 4.37 5.36
CA THR A 103 -10.80 4.35 6.09
C THR A 103 -11.91 4.78 5.14
N LEU A 104 -12.94 3.93 4.98
CA LEU A 104 -14.02 4.21 4.03
C LEU A 104 -15.15 5.00 4.68
N GLU A 105 -15.44 6.16 4.09
CA GLU A 105 -16.67 6.90 4.28
C GLU A 105 -17.64 6.57 3.14
N ILE A 106 -18.87 6.21 3.50
CA ILE A 106 -19.85 5.70 2.53
C ILE A 106 -21.11 6.53 2.60
N THR A 107 -21.41 7.20 1.49
CA THR A 107 -22.59 8.06 1.34
C THR A 107 -23.53 7.47 0.29
N PRO A 108 -24.67 6.88 0.69
CA PRO A 108 -25.71 6.47 -0.25
C PRO A 108 -26.50 7.69 -0.73
N GLY A 109 -26.61 7.85 -2.05
CA GLY A 109 -27.40 8.87 -2.74
C GLY A 109 -28.45 8.23 -3.64
N TYR A 110 -29.58 8.90 -3.84
CA TYR A 110 -30.56 8.47 -4.82
C TYR A 110 -31.05 9.66 -5.59
N ASP A 111 -30.94 9.58 -6.91
CA ASP A 111 -31.47 10.56 -7.83
C ASP A 111 -32.91 10.17 -8.21
N PRO A 112 -33.93 10.91 -7.74
CA PRO A 112 -35.33 10.62 -8.05
C PRO A 112 -35.68 10.85 -9.52
N LEU A 113 -34.96 11.74 -10.22
CA LEU A 113 -35.23 12.08 -11.62
C LEU A 113 -34.65 11.02 -12.56
N ALA A 114 -33.44 10.53 -12.26
CA ALA A 114 -32.81 9.45 -13.02
C ALA A 114 -33.23 8.05 -12.55
N HIS A 115 -34.05 7.95 -11.50
CA HIS A 115 -34.42 6.71 -10.81
C HIS A 115 -33.19 5.84 -10.46
N LYS A 116 -32.09 6.49 -10.06
CA LYS A 116 -30.79 5.86 -9.98
C LYS A 116 -30.24 5.93 -8.55
N GLY A 117 -29.95 4.76 -7.99
CA GLY A 117 -29.23 4.65 -6.73
C GLY A 117 -27.73 4.74 -6.94
N GLN A 118 -27.07 5.63 -6.21
CA GLN A 118 -25.63 5.81 -6.20
C GLN A 118 -25.07 5.57 -4.81
N LEU A 119 -23.86 5.04 -4.75
CA LEU A 119 -23.10 4.83 -3.54
C LEU A 119 -21.72 5.43 -3.74
N THR A 120 -21.48 6.55 -3.07
CA THR A 120 -20.18 7.21 -3.08
C THR A 120 -19.37 6.67 -1.91
N ILE A 121 -18.21 6.11 -2.22
CA ILE A 121 -17.23 5.64 -1.23
C ILE A 121 -16.03 6.55 -1.37
N SER A 122 -15.64 7.21 -0.29
CA SER A 122 -14.46 8.05 -0.26
C SER A 122 -13.57 7.66 0.91
N SER A 123 -12.28 8.00 0.79
CA SER A 123 -11.34 7.94 1.89
C SER A 123 -10.46 9.17 1.82
N SER A 124 -10.25 9.83 2.96
CA SER A 124 -9.41 11.03 3.07
C SER A 124 -8.05 10.75 3.71
N ASP A 125 -7.90 9.58 4.32
CA ASP A 125 -6.76 9.14 5.12
C ASP A 125 -6.08 7.90 4.52
N ALA A 126 -6.30 7.63 3.23
CA ALA A 126 -5.73 6.46 2.59
C ALA A 126 -4.20 6.55 2.51
N ASP A 127 -3.55 5.39 2.61
CA ASP A 127 -2.10 5.29 2.53
C ASP A 127 -1.60 5.83 1.19
N ALA A 128 -0.45 6.51 1.23
CA ALA A 128 0.15 7.09 0.03
C ALA A 128 0.52 6.00 -1.01
N TYR A 129 1.01 4.86 -0.51
CA TYR A 129 1.44 3.73 -1.32
C TYR A 129 0.28 2.76 -1.59
N ARG A 130 0.43 2.04 -2.69
CA ARG A 130 -0.36 0.85 -3.03
C ARG A 130 0.50 -0.35 -2.74
N TYR A 131 -0.08 -1.37 -2.14
CA TYR A 131 0.64 -2.55 -1.69
C TYR A 131 0.45 -3.69 -2.66
N HIS A 132 1.48 -4.52 -2.86
CA HIS A 132 1.33 -5.77 -3.58
C HIS A 132 0.51 -6.76 -2.76
N THR A 133 -0.39 -7.48 -3.43
CA THR A 133 -1.29 -8.45 -2.79
C THR A 133 -0.54 -9.70 -2.33
N GLU A 134 0.52 -10.06 -3.06
CA GLU A 134 1.44 -11.13 -2.70
C GLU A 134 2.67 -10.56 -1.99
N GLU A 135 3.15 -11.27 -0.97
CA GLU A 135 4.39 -10.93 -0.29
C GLU A 135 5.59 -11.49 -1.04
N THR A 136 6.67 -10.71 -1.11
CA THR A 136 7.94 -11.17 -1.65
C THR A 136 8.64 -12.01 -0.59
N VAL A 137 9.01 -13.24 -0.97
CA VAL A 137 9.70 -14.20 -0.10
C VAL A 137 11.00 -14.61 -0.77
N ALA A 138 12.13 -14.35 -0.10
CA ALA A 138 13.45 -14.78 -0.55
C ALA A 138 14.08 -15.69 0.50
N ALA A 139 14.48 -16.90 0.11
CA ALA A 139 15.10 -17.87 1.01
C ALA A 139 16.50 -18.26 0.53
N VAL A 140 17.45 -18.30 1.47
CA VAL A 140 18.86 -18.59 1.22
C VAL A 140 19.31 -19.67 2.19
N THR A 141 19.98 -20.71 1.70
CA THR A 141 20.49 -21.81 2.54
C THR A 141 22.01 -21.89 2.40
N GLY A 142 22.71 -22.02 3.54
CA GLY A 142 24.18 -22.13 3.57
C GLY A 142 24.93 -20.80 3.42
N GLY A 143 24.23 -19.66 3.57
CA GLY A 143 24.81 -18.32 3.48
C GLY A 143 25.10 -17.84 2.05
N GLY A 144 25.95 -16.82 1.93
CA GLY A 144 26.29 -16.16 0.68
C GLY A 144 25.69 -14.77 0.57
N ASN A 145 25.67 -14.23 -0.64
CA ASN A 145 25.12 -12.92 -0.93
C ASN A 145 23.72 -13.06 -1.53
N VAL A 146 22.75 -12.30 -1.01
CA VAL A 146 21.40 -12.25 -1.54
C VAL A 146 21.06 -10.83 -1.99
N ILE A 147 20.42 -10.75 -3.16
CA ILE A 147 19.89 -9.52 -3.70
C ILE A 147 18.37 -9.55 -3.49
N LEU A 148 17.86 -8.65 -2.66
CA LEU A 148 16.43 -8.44 -2.47
C LEU A 148 15.98 -7.30 -3.38
N LEU A 149 15.13 -7.63 -4.35
CA LEU A 149 14.49 -6.63 -5.19
C LEU A 149 13.31 -6.02 -4.43
N ASN A 150 13.26 -4.71 -4.35
CA ASN A 150 12.12 -3.99 -3.80
C ASN A 150 11.58 -3.00 -4.83
N ASP A 151 10.26 -2.83 -4.85
CA ASP A 151 9.59 -1.81 -5.65
C ASP A 151 9.81 -0.42 -5.00
N PHE A 152 8.95 0.55 -5.29
CA PHE A 152 9.18 1.94 -4.90
C PHE A 152 9.05 2.22 -3.39
N MET A 153 8.14 1.53 -2.69
CA MET A 153 7.88 1.76 -1.26
C MET A 153 9.01 1.19 -0.39
N PRO A 154 9.63 1.99 0.49
CA PRO A 154 10.57 1.45 1.47
C PRO A 154 9.91 0.39 2.34
N ALA A 155 10.55 -0.77 2.49
CA ALA A 155 10.00 -1.90 3.21
C ALA A 155 11.03 -2.48 4.19
N VAL A 156 10.58 -2.80 5.40
CA VAL A 156 11.41 -3.51 6.38
C VAL A 156 11.02 -4.99 6.36
N PRO A 157 11.92 -5.91 5.98
CA PRO A 157 11.60 -7.32 5.91
C PRO A 157 11.60 -7.96 7.30
N THR A 158 10.73 -8.95 7.44
CA THR A 158 10.79 -9.91 8.53
C THR A 158 11.76 -11.02 8.14
N VAL A 159 12.78 -11.25 8.97
CA VAL A 159 13.84 -12.22 8.71
C VAL A 159 13.65 -13.41 9.63
N THR A 160 13.44 -14.59 9.07
CA THR A 160 13.37 -15.85 9.83
C THR A 160 14.61 -16.67 9.57
N VAL A 161 15.30 -17.08 10.62
CA VAL A 161 16.55 -17.85 10.56
C VAL A 161 16.37 -19.17 11.32
N THR A 162 16.91 -20.27 10.78
CA THR A 162 16.82 -21.60 11.42
C THR A 162 17.99 -21.91 12.34
N GLU A 163 19.11 -21.23 12.16
CA GLU A 163 20.37 -21.41 12.88
C GLU A 163 20.98 -20.05 13.19
N GLU A 164 22.03 -20.01 14.01
CA GLU A 164 22.80 -18.79 14.22
C GLU A 164 23.25 -18.21 12.87
N THR A 165 22.94 -16.93 12.67
CA THR A 165 23.11 -16.26 11.39
C THR A 165 23.69 -14.88 11.63
N THR A 166 24.76 -14.57 10.92
CA THR A 166 25.29 -13.20 10.83
C THR A 166 24.86 -12.57 9.51
N LEU A 167 24.17 -11.43 9.61
CA LEU A 167 23.71 -10.62 8.49
C LEU A 167 24.56 -9.36 8.42
N LYS A 168 25.03 -9.02 7.22
CA LYS A 168 25.67 -7.74 6.95
C LYS A 168 25.00 -7.08 5.75
N TRP A 169 24.75 -5.79 5.87
CA TRP A 169 24.16 -5.01 4.79
C TRP A 169 24.65 -3.56 4.87
N GLN A 170 24.43 -2.83 3.79
CA GLN A 170 24.80 -1.42 3.69
C GLN A 170 23.57 -0.60 3.28
N VAL A 171 23.30 0.48 4.00
CA VAL A 171 22.27 1.46 3.65
C VAL A 171 22.96 2.81 3.47
N GLY A 172 23.01 3.31 2.24
CA GLY A 172 23.78 4.51 1.93
C GLY A 172 25.27 4.31 2.24
N THR A 173 25.80 5.09 3.19
CA THR A 173 27.19 4.98 3.68
C THR A 173 27.35 4.09 4.91
N ASP A 174 26.25 3.73 5.56
CA ASP A 174 26.28 3.04 6.84
C ASP A 174 26.28 1.53 6.64
N ARG A 175 27.18 0.84 7.36
CA ARG A 175 27.31 -0.62 7.32
C ARG A 175 26.81 -1.21 8.64
N PHE A 176 25.94 -2.20 8.52
CA PHE A 176 25.37 -2.89 9.66
C PHE A 176 25.82 -4.34 9.68
N ILE A 177 26.05 -4.85 10.89
CA ILE A 177 26.36 -6.26 11.15
C ILE A 177 25.50 -6.68 12.35
N LYS A 178 24.70 -7.72 12.19
CA LYS A 178 23.90 -8.30 13.28
C LYS A 178 24.06 -9.81 13.28
N THR A 179 24.31 -10.38 14.45
CA THR A 179 24.29 -11.83 14.66
C THR A 179 23.06 -12.17 15.48
N VAL A 180 22.27 -13.14 15.00
CA VAL A 180 21.03 -13.56 15.62
C VAL A 180 20.92 -15.07 15.69
N SER A 181 20.26 -15.56 16.74
CA SER A 181 19.94 -16.97 16.90
C SER A 181 18.73 -17.36 16.05
N ALA A 182 18.49 -18.68 15.93
CA ALA A 182 17.26 -19.24 15.36
C ALA A 182 16.00 -18.51 15.87
N GLY A 183 15.14 -18.08 14.95
CA GLY A 183 13.94 -17.31 15.29
C GLY A 183 13.52 -16.33 14.20
N THR A 184 12.53 -15.50 14.51
CA THR A 184 12.02 -14.44 13.64
C THR A 184 12.44 -13.08 14.19
N TRP A 185 13.04 -12.26 13.35
CA TRP A 185 13.65 -10.99 13.69
C TRP A 185 13.18 -9.89 12.73
N THR A 186 13.10 -8.68 13.24
CA THR A 186 12.83 -7.46 12.47
C THR A 186 13.90 -6.44 12.82
N PHE A 187 14.60 -5.92 11.82
CA PHE A 187 15.62 -4.91 12.01
C PHE A 187 15.14 -3.61 11.37
N PRO A 188 14.71 -2.60 12.14
CA PRO A 188 14.31 -1.31 11.58
C PRO A 188 15.40 -0.66 10.73
N GLU A 189 16.67 -0.98 10.99
CA GLU A 189 17.82 -0.49 10.20
C GLU A 189 18.02 -1.24 8.87
N LEU A 190 17.32 -2.37 8.65
CA LEU A 190 17.28 -3.10 7.38
C LEU A 190 16.08 -2.64 6.56
N GLU A 191 16.16 -1.40 6.08
CA GLU A 191 15.12 -0.83 5.22
C GLU A 191 15.51 -1.00 3.75
N LEU A 192 14.68 -1.72 2.99
CA LEU A 192 14.88 -1.96 1.57
C LEU A 192 14.51 -0.70 0.78
N VAL A 193 15.44 -0.22 -0.04
CA VAL A 193 15.19 0.88 -1.00
C VAL A 193 14.75 0.33 -2.35
N GLN A 194 14.22 1.21 -3.20
CA GLN A 194 13.84 0.82 -4.56
C GLN A 194 15.01 0.20 -5.33
N GLY A 195 14.78 -0.95 -5.95
CA GLY A 195 15.76 -1.69 -6.73
C GLY A 195 16.42 -2.81 -5.93
N GLU A 196 17.71 -3.00 -6.17
CA GLU A 196 18.50 -4.09 -5.60
C GLU A 196 19.06 -3.73 -4.22
N ASN A 197 18.81 -4.60 -3.23
CA ASN A 197 19.34 -4.48 -1.87
C ASN A 197 20.20 -5.71 -1.57
N GLU A 198 21.48 -5.49 -1.39
CA GLU A 198 22.47 -6.55 -1.20
C GLU A 198 22.66 -6.86 0.30
N ILE A 199 22.54 -8.14 0.66
CA ILE A 199 22.72 -8.63 2.03
C ILE A 199 23.68 -9.82 2.01
N GLU A 200 24.77 -9.69 2.76
CA GLU A 200 25.71 -10.78 3.00
C GLU A 200 25.25 -11.59 4.21
N ILE A 201 25.16 -12.90 4.03
CA ILE A 201 24.65 -13.85 5.01
C ILE A 201 25.74 -14.88 5.32
N THR A 202 26.03 -15.07 6.60
CA THR A 202 26.87 -16.17 7.08
C THR A 202 26.06 -17.03 8.02
N THR A 203 25.67 -18.23 7.56
CA THR A 203 24.95 -19.23 8.36
C THR A 203 25.16 -20.63 7.80
N ALA A 204 25.00 -21.66 8.65
CA ALA A 204 24.88 -23.05 8.23
C ALA A 204 23.43 -23.46 7.91
N GLY A 205 22.45 -22.64 8.31
CA GLY A 205 21.03 -22.91 8.16
C GLY A 205 20.38 -22.19 6.96
N THR A 206 19.08 -21.96 7.07
CA THR A 206 18.26 -21.23 6.11
C THR A 206 17.82 -19.89 6.68
N VAL A 207 17.93 -18.84 5.87
CA VAL A 207 17.42 -17.49 6.14
C VAL A 207 16.29 -17.21 5.15
N THR A 208 15.14 -16.76 5.65
CA THR A 208 13.99 -16.36 4.84
C THR A 208 13.62 -14.91 5.13
N PHE A 209 13.64 -14.08 4.10
CA PHE A 209 13.15 -12.70 4.13
C PHE A 209 11.71 -12.67 3.62
N ARG A 210 10.83 -11.97 4.34
CA ARG A 210 9.45 -11.71 3.93
C ARG A 210 9.15 -10.23 4.04
N TYR A 211 8.70 -9.62 2.96
CA TYR A 211 8.30 -8.22 2.93
C TYR A 211 7.18 -7.99 1.94
N ARG A 212 6.42 -6.92 2.16
CA ARG A 212 5.39 -6.47 1.23
C ARG A 212 5.91 -5.26 0.49
N GLU A 213 6.04 -5.43 -0.82
CA GLU A 213 6.41 -4.34 -1.71
C GLU A 213 5.23 -3.39 -1.92
N GLY A 214 5.53 -2.17 -2.37
CA GLY A 214 4.51 -1.21 -2.72
C GLY A 214 5.00 -0.14 -3.68
N ARG A 215 4.07 0.64 -4.22
CA ARG A 215 4.34 1.78 -5.11
C ARG A 215 3.23 2.82 -5.08
N LEU A 216 3.57 4.08 -5.36
CA LEU A 216 2.61 5.21 -5.43
C LEU A 216 1.50 4.95 -6.45
#